data_AF-A0A2D4N2S2-F1
#
_entry.id   AF-A0A2D4N2S2-F1
#
_cell.length_a   1.000
_cell.length_b   1.000
_cell.length_c   1.000
_cell.angle_alpha   90.00
_cell.angle_beta   90.00
_cell.angle_gamma   90.00
#
_symmetry.space_group_name_H-M   'P 1'
#
loop_
_entity.id
_entity.type
_entity.pdbx_description
1 polymer ?
#
loop_
_entity_poly.entity_id
_entity_poly.type
_entity_poly.pdbx_seq_one_letter_code
_entity_poly.pdbx_strand_id
1 'polypeptide(L)'
;DIIPAFQKAGLPLKHKFGKFEDSLELSFQGGEDEVKLDIFFFYEEDDHMWNGGTQAKSGKKFKYLFPKFTLCWSEFLELKVHVPCETLHYIEANYGKDWKVPVEVWDWKNSPPNVQPNGIWPINEWE
;
A
#
# COMPACT_ATOMS: atom_id res chain seq x y z
N ASP A 1 4.01 -5.62 18.83
CA ASP A 1 3.60 -4.50 17.98
C ASP A 1 4.62 -4.33 16.85
N ILE A 2 4.16 -4.01 15.65
CA ILE A 2 4.96 -3.98 14.43
C ILE A 2 6.01 -2.86 14.47
N ILE A 3 5.64 -1.68 14.98
CA ILE A 3 6.53 -0.51 15.02
C ILE A 3 7.77 -0.75 15.89
N PRO A 4 7.65 -1.16 17.18
CA PRO A 4 8.83 -1.43 18.01
C PRO A 4 9.70 -2.58 17.48
N ALA A 5 9.11 -3.56 16.79
CA ALA A 5 9.85 -4.68 16.22
C ALA A 5 10.77 -4.22 15.08
N PHE A 6 10.25 -3.43 14.13
CA PHE A 6 11.06 -2.86 13.05
C PHE A 6 12.10 -1.86 13.55
N GLN A 7 11.74 -0.99 14.50
CA GLN A 7 12.69 -0.06 15.12
C GLN A 7 13.89 -0.79 15.75
N LYS A 8 13.63 -1.86 16.51
CA LYS A 8 14.69 -2.68 17.12
C LYS A 8 15.56 -3.39 16.08
N ALA A 9 15.01 -3.68 14.90
CA ALA A 9 15.72 -4.31 13.79
C ALA A 9 16.51 -3.31 12.92
N GLY A 10 16.58 -2.02 13.29
CA GLY A 10 17.30 -1.00 12.53
C GLY A 10 16.47 -0.29 11.46
N LEU A 11 15.16 -0.51 11.43
CA LEU A 11 14.22 0.17 10.53
C LEU A 11 13.32 1.12 11.34
N PRO A 12 13.77 2.35 11.65
CA PRO A 12 12.95 3.31 12.36
C PRO A 12 11.73 3.74 11.54
N LEU A 13 10.61 4.00 12.25
CA LEU A 13 9.42 4.58 11.66
C LEU A 13 9.73 6.01 11.19
N LYS A 14 9.49 6.27 9.90
CA LYS A 14 9.72 7.55 9.25
C LYS A 14 8.42 8.33 9.07
N HIS A 15 7.35 7.67 8.61
CA HIS A 15 6.03 8.27 8.47
C HIS A 15 4.94 7.30 8.94
N LYS A 16 3.86 7.87 9.48
CA LYS A 16 2.61 7.17 9.76
C LYS A 16 1.48 7.99 9.18
N PHE A 17 0.89 7.55 8.08
CA PHE A 17 -0.26 8.25 7.51
C PHE A 17 -1.57 7.55 7.87
N GLY A 18 -2.65 8.32 7.91
CA GLY A 18 -4.01 7.81 8.07
C GLY A 18 -4.33 7.30 9.47
N LYS A 19 -5.48 6.63 9.57
CA LYS A 19 -6.06 6.10 10.82
C LYS A 19 -6.30 4.61 10.70
N PHE A 20 -6.45 3.94 11.83
CA PHE A 20 -6.65 2.49 11.86
C PHE A 20 -7.80 2.05 10.95
N GLU A 21 -8.87 2.83 10.93
CA GLU A 21 -10.09 2.64 10.15
C GLU A 21 -10.07 3.25 8.74
N ASP A 22 -9.04 4.01 8.36
CA ASP A 22 -8.99 4.69 7.07
C ASP A 22 -7.55 5.00 6.61
N SER A 23 -7.13 4.31 5.55
CA SER A 23 -5.91 4.61 4.80
C SER A 23 -4.61 4.59 5.62
N LEU A 24 -4.50 3.69 6.60
CA LEU A 24 -3.27 3.53 7.39
C LEU A 24 -2.09 3.10 6.51
N GLU A 25 -0.98 3.81 6.67
CA GLU A 25 0.32 3.49 6.08
C GLU A 25 1.42 3.66 7.14
N LEU A 26 2.33 2.69 7.21
CA LEU A 26 3.53 2.78 8.03
C LEU A 26 4.76 2.74 7.12
N SER A 27 5.50 3.84 7.04
CA SER A 27 6.75 3.92 6.29
C SER A 27 7.94 3.84 7.23
N PHE A 28 8.84 2.90 6.98
CA PHE A 28 10.09 2.71 7.67
C PHE A 28 11.27 2.97 6.73
N GLN A 29 12.37 3.46 7.30
CA GLN A 29 13.58 3.77 6.54
C GLN A 29 14.79 3.42 7.38
N GLY A 30 15.57 2.43 6.97
CA GLY A 30 16.94 2.24 7.47
C GLY A 30 17.82 3.33 6.86
N GLY A 31 18.76 3.89 7.62
CA GLY A 31 19.75 4.89 7.17
C GLY A 31 19.20 6.04 6.28
N GLU A 32 20.07 6.80 5.63
CA GLU A 32 19.66 7.71 4.53
C GLU A 32 19.73 7.01 3.16
N ASP A 33 20.66 6.06 2.99
CA ASP A 33 20.94 5.35 1.73
C ASP A 33 20.51 3.86 1.74
N GLU A 34 19.68 3.48 2.70
CA GLU A 34 19.28 2.10 2.94
C GLU A 34 17.85 1.80 2.45
N VAL A 35 17.39 0.56 2.64
CA VAL A 35 16.11 0.07 2.16
C VAL A 35 14.93 0.79 2.84
N LYS A 36 13.99 1.27 2.03
CA LYS A 36 12.68 1.75 2.47
C LYS A 36 11.68 0.59 2.52
N LEU A 37 10.83 0.56 3.55
CA LEU A 37 9.72 -0.37 3.67
C LEU A 37 8.43 0.41 3.93
N ASP A 38 7.45 0.29 3.05
CA ASP A 38 6.10 0.81 3.25
C ASP A 38 5.13 -0.33 3.51
N ILE A 39 4.34 -0.24 4.58
CA ILE A 39 3.30 -1.19 4.94
C ILE A 39 1.94 -0.52 4.79
N PHE A 40 1.13 -1.04 3.87
CA PHE A 40 -0.24 -0.61 3.65
C PHE A 40 -1.21 -1.64 4.22
N PHE A 41 -2.33 -1.15 4.76
CA PHE A 41 -3.36 -2.01 5.35
C PHE A 41 -4.53 -2.16 4.39
N PHE A 42 -5.02 -3.40 4.27
CA PHE A 42 -6.24 -3.70 3.52
C PHE A 42 -7.46 -3.62 4.43
N TYR A 43 -8.50 -3.02 3.89
CA TYR A 43 -9.82 -2.86 4.47
C TYR A 43 -10.80 -3.68 3.65
N GLU A 44 -11.69 -4.38 4.35
CA GLU A 44 -12.64 -5.28 3.74
C GLU A 44 -14.03 -4.63 3.69
N GLU A 45 -14.63 -4.55 2.49
CA GLU A 45 -16.03 -4.13 2.28
C GLU A 45 -16.85 -5.29 1.71
N ASP A 46 -18.15 -5.13 1.46
CA ASP A 46 -19.03 -6.27 1.08
C ASP A 46 -18.57 -6.98 -0.21
N ASP A 47 -18.24 -6.24 -1.26
CA ASP A 47 -17.95 -6.76 -2.60
C ASP A 47 -16.48 -6.63 -3.02
N HIS A 48 -15.67 -5.92 -2.24
CA HIS A 48 -14.27 -5.63 -2.58
C HIS A 48 -13.40 -5.50 -1.33
N MET A 49 -12.10 -5.32 -1.57
CA MET A 49 -11.15 -4.86 -0.55
C MET A 49 -10.42 -3.64 -1.08
N TRP A 50 -9.86 -2.84 -0.19
CA TRP A 50 -9.08 -1.69 -0.62
C TRP A 50 -7.93 -1.40 0.34
N ASN A 51 -6.87 -0.80 -0.17
CA ASN A 51 -5.88 -0.12 0.66
C ASN A 51 -5.82 1.36 0.30
N GLY A 52 -5.32 2.18 1.22
CA GLY A 52 -5.26 3.62 1.06
C GLY A 52 -3.87 4.14 0.69
N GLY A 53 -3.83 5.38 0.21
CA GLY A 53 -2.61 6.17 0.06
C GLY A 53 -2.86 7.64 0.37
N THR A 54 -1.89 8.30 1.01
CA THR A 54 -1.98 9.71 1.40
C THR A 54 -0.91 10.54 0.70
N GLN A 55 -1.32 11.60 -0.01
CA GLN A 55 -0.40 12.58 -0.55
C GLN A 55 -0.02 13.60 0.54
N ALA A 56 1.08 13.35 1.25
CA ALA A 56 1.55 14.10 2.42
C ALA A 56 1.44 15.63 2.29
N LYS A 57 1.88 16.21 1.16
CA LYS A 57 1.88 17.68 0.94
C LYS A 57 0.50 18.32 0.80
N SER A 58 -0.56 17.54 0.66
CA SER A 58 -1.91 18.05 0.38
C SER A 58 -3.02 17.40 1.21
N GLY A 59 -2.68 16.38 2.01
CA GLY A 59 -3.63 15.53 2.71
C GLY A 59 -4.59 14.74 1.81
N LYS A 60 -4.47 14.80 0.48
CA LYS A 60 -5.35 14.06 -0.44
C LYS A 60 -5.21 12.57 -0.20
N LYS A 61 -6.36 11.91 -0.06
CA LYS A 61 -6.48 10.48 0.15
C LYS A 61 -6.87 9.79 -1.14
N PHE A 62 -6.37 8.59 -1.32
CA PHE A 62 -6.68 7.73 -2.45
C PHE A 62 -7.00 6.34 -1.91
N LYS A 63 -7.94 5.66 -2.55
CA LYS A 63 -8.26 4.25 -2.30
C LYS A 63 -8.00 3.46 -3.57
N TYR A 64 -7.40 2.30 -3.41
CA TYR A 64 -7.15 1.36 -4.50
C TYR A 64 -8.08 0.18 -4.31
N LEU A 65 -9.02 -0.02 -5.25
CA LEU A 65 -10.02 -1.06 -5.11
C LEU A 65 -9.50 -2.39 -5.69
N PHE A 66 -9.74 -3.48 -4.99
CA PHE A 66 -9.36 -4.81 -5.41
C PHE A 66 -10.57 -5.74 -5.30
N PRO A 67 -10.76 -6.66 -6.26
CA PRO A 67 -11.62 -7.82 -6.03
C PRO A 67 -11.23 -8.54 -4.74
N LYS A 68 -12.19 -9.20 -4.10
CA LYS A 68 -11.91 -10.07 -2.96
C LYS A 68 -10.81 -11.07 -3.31
N PHE A 69 -9.87 -11.23 -2.39
CA PHE A 69 -8.85 -12.25 -2.49
C PHE A 69 -8.59 -12.90 -1.13
N THR A 70 -8.09 -14.13 -1.19
CA THR A 70 -7.57 -14.86 -0.03
C THR A 70 -6.05 -14.89 -0.07
N LEU A 71 -5.40 -15.36 1.00
CA LEU A 71 -3.94 -15.40 1.08
C LEU A 71 -3.40 -16.82 0.94
N CYS A 72 -2.44 -17.00 0.03
CA CYS A 72 -1.75 -18.25 -0.25
C CYS A 72 -0.25 -18.09 0.05
N TRP A 73 0.42 -19.18 0.42
CA TRP A 73 1.88 -19.19 0.55
C TRP A 73 2.55 -19.14 -0.82
N SER A 74 3.57 -18.31 -0.93
CA SER A 74 4.52 -18.27 -2.04
C SER A 74 5.95 -18.12 -1.51
N GLU A 75 6.92 -18.32 -2.39
CA GLU A 75 8.33 -18.07 -2.10
C GLU A 75 8.81 -16.82 -2.86
N PHE A 76 9.55 -15.96 -2.18
CA PHE A 76 10.22 -14.80 -2.75
C PHE A 76 11.63 -14.70 -2.17
N LEU A 77 12.65 -14.92 -3.00
CA LEU A 77 14.06 -14.95 -2.57
C LEU A 77 14.27 -15.88 -1.34
N GLU A 78 13.76 -17.12 -1.42
CA GLU A 78 13.81 -18.13 -0.35
C GLU A 78 12.98 -17.79 0.92
N LEU A 79 12.29 -16.64 0.94
CA LEU A 79 11.37 -16.28 2.01
C LEU A 79 9.96 -16.77 1.69
N LYS A 80 9.34 -17.47 2.65
CA LYS A 80 7.91 -17.79 2.57
C LYS A 80 7.09 -16.56 2.92
N VAL A 81 6.28 -16.11 1.98
CA VAL A 81 5.43 -14.92 2.10
C VAL A 81 3.99 -15.27 1.73
N HIS A 82 3.04 -14.55 2.31
CA HIS A 82 1.65 -14.60 1.88
C HIS A 82 1.43 -13.65 0.71
N VAL A 83 0.75 -14.14 -0.33
CA VAL A 83 0.34 -13.37 -1.51
C VAL A 83 -1.15 -13.59 -1.77
N PRO A 84 -1.83 -12.68 -2.50
CA PRO A 84 -3.18 -12.94 -2.99
C PRO A 84 -3.24 -14.24 -3.79
N CYS A 85 -4.13 -15.17 -3.42
CA CYS A 85 -4.36 -16.42 -4.17
C CYS A 85 -4.87 -16.11 -5.58
N GLU A 86 -5.75 -15.12 -5.70
CA GLU A 86 -6.26 -14.57 -6.95
C GLU A 86 -5.25 -13.58 -7.57
N THR A 87 -3.99 -14.00 -7.67
CA THR A 87 -2.84 -13.13 -8.03
C THR A 87 -3.07 -12.33 -9.31
N LEU A 88 -3.60 -12.96 -10.36
CA LEU A 88 -3.83 -12.28 -11.63
C LEU A 88 -4.87 -11.17 -11.51
N HIS A 89 -5.98 -11.41 -10.79
CA HIS A 89 -7.01 -10.39 -10.57
C HIS A 89 -6.48 -9.22 -9.75
N TYR A 90 -5.64 -9.50 -8.75
CA TYR A 90 -4.95 -8.47 -7.96
C TYR A 90 -4.04 -7.60 -8.84
N ILE A 91 -3.20 -8.24 -9.66
CA ILE A 91 -2.26 -7.54 -10.56
C ILE A 91 -3.01 -6.73 -11.60
N GLU A 92 -4.01 -7.32 -12.27
CA GLU A 92 -4.80 -6.63 -13.29
C GLU A 92 -5.63 -5.47 -12.73
N ALA A 93 -6.12 -5.57 -11.49
CA ALA A 93 -6.78 -4.45 -10.83
C ALA A 93 -5.82 -3.26 -10.68
N ASN A 94 -4.56 -3.52 -10.30
CA ASN A 94 -3.60 -2.45 -10.02
C ASN A 94 -2.88 -1.90 -11.26
N TYR A 95 -2.64 -2.75 -12.27
CA TYR A 95 -1.80 -2.42 -13.43
C TYR A 95 -2.52 -2.53 -14.79
N GLY A 96 -3.76 -3.01 -14.81
CA GLY A 96 -4.54 -3.23 -16.03
C GLY A 96 -4.25 -4.57 -16.72
N LYS A 97 -4.97 -4.83 -17.82
CA LYS A 97 -4.88 -6.10 -18.57
C LYS A 97 -3.52 -6.31 -19.25
N ASP A 98 -2.87 -5.22 -19.65
CA ASP A 98 -1.57 -5.24 -20.31
C ASP A 98 -0.41 -5.10 -19.31
N TRP A 99 -0.58 -5.49 -18.04
CA TRP A 99 0.41 -5.33 -16.95
C TRP A 99 1.80 -5.91 -17.24
N LYS A 100 1.91 -6.81 -18.22
CA LYS A 100 3.18 -7.40 -18.67
C LYS A 100 3.99 -6.46 -19.57
N VAL A 101 3.38 -5.40 -20.08
CA VAL A 101 4.04 -4.36 -20.88
C VAL A 101 4.55 -3.27 -19.93
N PRO A 102 5.86 -3.03 -19.85
CA PRO A 102 6.41 -2.00 -18.98
C PRO A 102 5.86 -0.61 -19.34
N VAL A 103 5.47 0.15 -18.31
CA VAL A 103 5.10 1.55 -18.43
C VAL A 103 6.18 2.39 -17.75
N GLU A 104 6.89 3.20 -18.53
CA GLU A 104 8.04 3.98 -18.03
C GLU A 104 7.64 5.22 -17.24
N VAL A 105 6.43 5.75 -17.49
CA VAL A 105 5.88 6.92 -16.80
C VAL A 105 4.68 6.49 -15.97
N TRP A 106 4.87 6.36 -14.66
CA TRP A 106 3.84 5.92 -13.72
C TRP A 106 3.60 6.97 -12.64
N ASP A 107 2.35 7.41 -12.50
CA ASP A 107 1.89 8.24 -11.40
C ASP A 107 0.93 7.42 -10.53
N TRP A 108 1.37 7.03 -9.34
CA TRP A 108 0.65 6.11 -8.45
C TRP A 108 -0.80 6.55 -8.13
N LYS A 109 -1.11 7.84 -8.20
CA LYS A 109 -2.46 8.39 -7.93
C LYS A 109 -3.34 8.54 -9.16
N ASN A 110 -2.81 8.33 -10.36
CA ASN A 110 -3.51 8.59 -11.62
C ASN A 110 -3.40 7.43 -12.63
N SER A 111 -2.31 6.66 -12.63
CA SER A 111 -2.04 5.58 -13.58
C SER A 111 -2.74 4.25 -13.26
N PRO A 112 -2.82 3.79 -11.98
CA PRO A 112 -3.54 2.56 -11.66
C PRO A 112 -5.03 2.67 -12.04
N PRO A 113 -5.64 1.69 -12.72
CA PRO A 113 -7.03 1.77 -13.13
C PRO A 113 -8.01 1.62 -11.95
N ASN A 114 -7.54 1.12 -10.81
CA ASN A 114 -8.33 0.94 -9.59
C ASN A 114 -8.23 2.07 -8.56
N VAL A 115 -7.47 3.13 -8.83
CA VAL A 115 -7.31 4.24 -7.89
C VAL A 115 -8.52 5.19 -7.95
N GLN A 116 -9.02 5.60 -6.80
CA GLN A 116 -10.10 6.57 -6.68
C GLN A 116 -9.75 7.62 -5.60
N PRO A 117 -10.17 8.88 -5.78
CA PRO A 117 -10.12 9.86 -4.70
C PRO A 117 -10.92 9.38 -3.48
N ASN A 118 -10.37 9.53 -2.29
CA ASN A 118 -11.00 9.12 -1.03
C ASN A 118 -11.21 10.30 -0.05
N GLY A 119 -11.15 11.54 -0.54
CA GLY A 119 -11.26 12.75 0.27
C GLY A 119 -9.92 13.36 0.66
N ILE A 120 -9.91 14.18 1.72
CA ILE A 120 -8.74 14.95 2.18
C ILE A 120 -8.69 14.88 3.71
N TRP A 121 -7.51 14.62 4.28
CA TRP A 121 -7.29 14.73 5.72
C TRP A 121 -7.40 16.20 6.19
N PRO A 122 -7.98 16.47 7.38
CA PRO A 122 -7.83 17.75 8.04
C PRO A 122 -6.35 18.15 8.16
N ILE A 123 -6.03 19.44 8.08
CA ILE A 123 -4.63 19.94 8.05
C ILE A 123 -3.81 19.46 9.25
N ASN A 124 -4.44 19.33 10.42
CA ASN A 124 -3.83 18.84 11.65
C ASN A 124 -3.64 17.30 11.69
N GLU A 125 -3.99 16.60 10.62
CA GLU A 125 -3.91 15.13 10.47
C GLU A 125 -3.09 14.73 9.23
N TRP A 126 -2.28 15.64 8.68
CA TRP A 126 -1.42 15.33 7.52
C TRP A 126 -0.14 14.56 7.91
N GLU A 127 0.20 14.53 9.20
CA GLU A 127 1.40 13.90 9.78
C GLU A 127 1.08 12.73 10.71
#